data_AF-A0AAU2MQE7-F1
#
_entry.id   AF-A0AAU2MQE7-F1
#
_cell.length_a   1.000
_cell.length_b   1.000
_cell.length_c   1.000
_cell.angle_alpha   90.00
_cell.angle_beta   90.00
_cell.angle_gamma   90.00
#
_symmetry.space_group_name_H-M   'P 1'
#
loop_
_entity.id
_entity.type
_entity.pdbx_description
1 polymer ?
#
loop_
_entity_poly.entity_id
_entity_poly.type
_entity_poly.pdbx_seq_one_letter_code
_entity_poly.pdbx_strand_id
1 'polypeptide(L)'
;MSGGEVSGVDLARVALRAAREAARMNGTGQKAKKRPRAATMVRRDGREPMGLGTAIGTLVASLLGTLTEDGSPIQLASTRTAGAVIVWPVGDRQERFEFTDVQLYDGTFTAEPTDRYETAR
;
A
#
# COMPACT_ATOMS: atom_id res chain seq x y z
N MET A 1 4.07 5.34 -46.08
CA MET A 1 2.98 4.98 -45.15
C MET A 1 3.51 5.28 -43.75
N SER A 2 3.20 6.45 -43.18
CA SER A 2 3.75 6.87 -41.88
C SER A 2 3.15 6.04 -40.77
N GLY A 3 3.97 5.21 -40.12
CA GLY A 3 3.63 4.48 -38.91
C GLY A 3 3.44 5.49 -37.78
N GLY A 4 2.19 5.92 -37.59
CA GLY A 4 1.80 6.89 -36.58
C GLY A 4 2.11 6.36 -35.19
N GLU A 5 3.00 7.05 -34.50
CA GLU A 5 3.31 6.87 -33.09
C GLU A 5 2.01 6.97 -32.28
N VAL A 6 1.56 5.86 -31.70
CA VAL A 6 0.45 5.89 -30.76
C VAL A 6 0.92 6.67 -29.53
N SER A 7 0.34 7.85 -29.31
CA SER A 7 0.63 8.69 -28.14
C SER A 7 0.47 7.85 -26.87
N GLY A 8 1.31 8.07 -25.85
CA GLY A 8 1.21 7.33 -24.58
C GLY A 8 -0.17 7.41 -23.93
N VAL A 9 -0.91 8.50 -24.19
CA VAL A 9 -2.30 8.69 -23.79
C VAL A 9 -3.24 7.66 -24.44
N ASP A 10 -2.99 7.28 -25.69
CA ASP A 10 -3.79 6.30 -26.41
C ASP A 10 -3.50 4.87 -25.94
N LEU A 11 -2.26 4.56 -25.59
CA LEU A 11 -1.90 3.29 -24.94
C LEU A 11 -2.60 3.11 -23.60
N ALA A 12 -2.67 4.15 -22.77
CA ALA A 12 -3.37 4.10 -21.49
C ALA A 12 -4.88 3.82 -21.67
N ARG A 13 -5.51 4.43 -22.69
CA ARG A 13 -6.92 4.17 -23.02
C ARG A 13 -7.15 2.74 -23.52
N VAL A 14 -6.23 2.22 -24.33
CA VAL A 14 -6.27 0.83 -24.82
C VAL A 14 -6.13 -0.16 -23.66
N ALA A 15 -5.15 0.05 -22.78
CA ALA A 15 -4.95 -0.78 -21.60
C ALA A 15 -6.16 -0.76 -20.66
N LEU A 16 -6.77 0.41 -20.43
CA LEU A 16 -7.95 0.55 -19.59
C LEU A 16 -9.17 -0.17 -20.19
N ARG A 17 -9.37 -0.12 -21.53
CA ARG A 17 -10.45 -0.86 -22.20
C ARG A 17 -10.24 -2.37 -22.08
N ALA A 18 -9.03 -2.85 -22.35
CA ALA A 18 -8.68 -4.26 -22.24
C ALA A 18 -8.89 -4.80 -20.81
N ALA A 19 -8.49 -4.05 -19.79
CA ALA A 19 -8.70 -4.42 -18.40
C ALA A 19 -10.19 -4.52 -18.03
N ARG A 20 -11.04 -3.61 -18.53
CA ARG A 20 -12.50 -3.65 -18.29
C ARG A 20 -13.17 -4.83 -18.98
N GLU A 21 -12.70 -5.21 -20.17
CA GLU A 21 -13.20 -6.39 -20.88
C GLU A 21 -12.80 -7.68 -20.17
N ALA A 22 -11.55 -7.81 -19.73
CA ALA A 22 -11.09 -8.94 -18.94
C ALA A 22 -11.87 -9.08 -17.62
N ALA A 23 -12.15 -7.96 -16.92
CA ALA A 23 -12.96 -7.97 -15.70
C ALA A 23 -14.41 -8.41 -15.95
N ARG A 24 -15.00 -8.04 -17.09
CA ARG A 24 -16.34 -8.49 -17.48
C ARG A 24 -16.37 -9.99 -17.77
N MET A 25 -15.35 -10.53 -18.44
CA MET A 25 -15.22 -11.96 -18.69
C MET A 25 -15.03 -12.76 -17.39
N ASN A 26 -14.37 -12.18 -16.38
CA ASN A 26 -14.12 -12.81 -15.08
C ASN A 26 -15.25 -12.59 -14.04
N GLY A 27 -16.22 -11.73 -14.32
CA GLY A 27 -17.23 -11.25 -13.36
C GLY A 27 -18.34 -12.24 -12.97
N THR A 28 -18.40 -13.43 -13.57
CA THR A 28 -19.49 -14.41 -13.34
C THR A 28 -19.08 -15.65 -12.51
N GLY A 29 -17.87 -15.66 -11.91
CA GLY A 29 -17.25 -16.90 -11.43
C GLY A 29 -17.17 -17.17 -9.92
N GLN A 30 -17.28 -16.19 -9.01
CA GLN A 30 -17.06 -16.47 -7.58
C GLN A 30 -18.34 -16.38 -6.75
N LYS A 31 -19.07 -17.50 -6.66
CA LYS A 31 -20.01 -17.73 -5.57
C LYS A 31 -19.23 -17.76 -4.26
N ALA A 32 -19.37 -16.70 -3.46
CA ALA A 32 -18.80 -16.64 -2.13
C ALA A 32 -19.31 -17.81 -1.27
N LYS A 33 -18.43 -18.75 -0.93
CA LYS A 33 -18.71 -19.76 0.10
C LYS A 33 -19.02 -19.01 1.40
N LYS A 34 -20.22 -19.22 1.97
CA LYS A 34 -20.61 -18.67 3.26
C LYS A 34 -19.60 -19.13 4.32
N ARG A 35 -18.81 -18.19 4.85
CA ARG A 35 -17.90 -18.42 5.98
C ARG A 35 -18.74 -18.61 7.25
N PRO A 36 -18.34 -19.49 8.18
CA PRO A 36 -19.03 -19.66 9.46
C PRO A 36 -19.02 -18.32 10.23
N ARG A 37 -20.17 -17.96 10.81
CA ARG A 37 -20.33 -16.74 11.60
C ARG A 37 -19.44 -16.82 12.83
N ALA A 38 -18.57 -15.83 13.02
CA ALA A 38 -17.69 -15.74 14.18
C ALA A 38 -18.53 -15.62 15.46
N ALA A 39 -18.26 -16.48 16.44
CA ALA A 39 -18.86 -16.37 17.77
C ALA A 39 -18.35 -15.10 18.47
N THR A 40 -19.27 -14.27 18.95
CA THR A 40 -18.95 -13.08 19.73
C THR A 40 -18.39 -13.50 21.10
N MET A 41 -17.06 -13.46 21.26
CA MET A 41 -16.46 -13.51 22.59
C MET A 41 -16.67 -12.16 23.28
N VAL A 42 -17.63 -12.09 24.20
CA VAL A 42 -17.83 -10.94 25.09
C VAL A 42 -16.70 -10.97 26.12
N ARG A 43 -15.82 -9.95 26.11
CA ARG A 43 -14.86 -9.75 27.21
C ARG A 43 -15.61 -9.17 28.42
N ARG A 44 -15.23 -9.65 29.61
CA ARG A 44 -15.89 -9.49 30.92
C ARG A 44 -16.20 -8.05 31.37
N ASP A 45 -15.65 -7.04 30.69
CA ASP A 45 -15.66 -5.63 31.16
C ASP A 45 -16.56 -4.69 30.34
N GLY A 46 -17.43 -5.22 29.47
CA GLY A 46 -18.49 -4.42 28.81
C GLY A 46 -18.01 -3.37 27.79
N ARG A 47 -16.71 -3.31 27.49
CA ARG A 47 -16.22 -2.56 26.33
C ARG A 47 -16.54 -3.35 25.08
N GLU A 48 -17.50 -2.86 24.29
CA GLU A 48 -17.73 -3.28 22.92
C GLU A 48 -16.36 -3.36 22.23
N PRO A 49 -15.89 -4.55 21.82
CA PRO A 49 -14.68 -4.60 21.02
C PRO A 49 -14.97 -3.78 19.77
N MET A 50 -14.16 -2.75 19.53
CA MET A 50 -14.21 -2.02 18.26
C MET A 50 -14.24 -3.06 17.15
N GLY A 51 -15.26 -2.99 16.28
CA GLY A 51 -15.36 -3.93 15.17
C GLY A 51 -14.02 -3.95 14.44
N LEU A 52 -13.52 -5.11 14.02
CA LEU A 52 -12.23 -5.23 13.33
C LEU A 52 -12.12 -4.22 12.17
N GLY A 53 -13.22 -3.93 11.48
CA GLY A 53 -13.28 -2.91 10.43
C GLY A 53 -13.04 -1.46 10.89
N THR A 54 -13.30 -1.14 12.16
CA THR A 54 -12.95 0.15 12.80
C THR A 54 -11.54 0.12 13.39
N ALA A 55 -11.05 -1.07 13.77
CA ALA A 55 -9.73 -1.25 14.37
C ALA A 55 -8.57 -1.36 13.37
N ILE A 56 -8.85 -1.63 12.08
CA ILE A 56 -7.85 -1.47 11.01
C ILE A 56 -7.69 0.04 10.76
N GLY A 57 -7.00 0.72 11.67
CA GLY A 57 -6.57 2.09 11.48
C GLY A 57 -5.48 2.14 10.41
N THR A 58 -5.59 3.09 9.49
CA THR A 58 -4.47 3.45 8.62
C THR A 58 -3.40 4.09 9.50
N LEU A 59 -2.21 3.49 9.54
CA LEU A 59 -1.05 4.06 10.21
C LEU A 59 -0.26 4.92 9.22
N VAL A 60 0.39 5.97 9.72
CA VAL A 60 1.24 6.82 8.89
C VAL A 60 2.69 6.41 9.12
N ALA A 61 3.42 6.16 8.04
CA ALA A 61 4.84 5.86 8.10
C ALA A 61 5.66 6.92 7.36
N SER A 62 6.78 7.34 7.96
CA SER A 62 7.77 8.22 7.35
C SER A 62 8.84 7.40 6.63
N LEU A 63 9.03 7.68 5.34
CA LEU A 63 10.10 7.06 4.53
C LEU A 63 11.44 7.68 4.92
N LEU A 64 12.27 6.95 5.65
CA LEU A 64 13.53 7.49 6.16
C LEU A 64 14.47 7.87 5.01
N GLY A 65 15.14 9.01 5.16
CA GLY A 65 16.06 9.54 4.15
C GLY A 65 15.38 10.03 2.86
N THR A 66 14.03 10.05 2.83
CA THR A 66 13.26 10.54 1.70
C THR A 66 12.49 11.78 2.10
N LEU A 67 12.84 12.90 1.48
CA LEU A 67 12.24 14.20 1.75
C LEU A 67 11.47 14.68 0.51
N THR A 68 10.44 15.48 0.75
CA THR A 68 9.77 16.30 -0.27
C THR A 68 10.72 17.40 -0.76
N GLU A 69 10.32 18.11 -1.82
CA GLU A 69 11.06 19.27 -2.33
C GLU A 69 11.28 20.35 -1.26
N ASP A 70 10.33 20.48 -0.34
CA ASP A 70 10.38 21.41 0.79
C ASP A 70 11.25 20.90 1.97
N GLY A 71 11.90 19.75 1.81
CA GLY A 71 12.74 19.14 2.85
C GLY A 71 11.97 18.43 3.97
N SER A 72 10.66 18.27 3.84
CA SER A 72 9.84 17.55 4.83
C SER A 72 9.86 16.04 4.57
N PRO A 73 9.84 15.17 5.59
CA PRO A 73 9.77 13.72 5.38
C PRO A 73 8.54 13.32 4.57
N ILE A 74 8.70 12.38 3.63
CA ILE A 74 7.55 11.78 2.95
C ILE A 74 6.81 10.89 3.94
N GLN A 75 5.55 11.22 4.20
CA GLN A 75 4.64 10.43 5.02
C GLN A 75 3.65 9.66 4.14
N LEU A 76 3.53 8.36 4.39
CA LEU A 76 2.67 7.44 3.67
C LEU A 76 1.63 6.83 4.61
N ALA A 77 0.36 7.08 4.29
CA ALA A 77 -0.75 6.39 4.92
C ALA A 77 -0.79 4.94 4.43
N SER A 78 -0.69 3.98 5.36
CA SER A 78 -0.52 2.56 5.08
C SER A 78 -1.34 1.70 6.02
N THR A 79 -1.74 0.52 5.56
CA THR A 79 -2.32 -0.55 6.41
C THR A 79 -1.35 -1.73 6.57
N ARG A 80 -0.10 -1.54 6.12
CA ARG A 80 0.95 -2.55 6.19
C ARG A 80 1.45 -2.69 7.63
N THR A 81 1.82 -3.92 8.00
CA THR A 81 2.44 -4.22 9.29
C THR A 81 3.95 -4.02 9.21
N ALA A 82 4.62 -3.96 10.37
CA ALA A 82 6.07 -4.08 10.44
C ALA A 82 6.56 -5.35 9.70
N GLY A 83 7.72 -5.27 9.06
CA GLY A 83 8.30 -6.29 8.17
C GLY A 83 7.75 -6.26 6.73
N ALA A 84 6.74 -5.44 6.44
CA ALA A 84 6.25 -5.30 5.06
C ALA A 84 7.17 -4.40 4.25
N VAL A 85 7.49 -4.80 3.02
CA VAL A 85 8.29 -4.00 2.08
C VAL A 85 7.41 -3.38 1.01
N ILE A 86 7.64 -2.10 0.71
CA ILE A 86 7.05 -1.41 -0.43
C ILE A 86 8.14 -0.92 -1.38
N VAL A 87 7.78 -0.66 -2.63
CA VAL A 87 8.64 0.05 -3.57
C VAL A 87 8.05 1.45 -3.75
N TRP A 88 8.89 2.47 -3.57
CA TRP A 88 8.48 3.86 -3.68
C TRP A 88 9.43 4.64 -4.61
N PRO A 89 8.92 5.56 -5.45
CA PRO A 89 9.76 6.43 -6.27
C PRO A 89 10.49 7.46 -5.41
N VAL A 90 11.81 7.56 -5.55
CA VAL A 90 12.69 8.53 -4.89
C VAL A 90 13.55 9.19 -5.96
N GLY A 91 13.18 10.42 -6.38
CA GLY A 91 13.74 11.05 -7.57
C GLY A 91 13.52 10.19 -8.82
N ASP A 92 14.57 9.95 -9.60
CA ASP A 92 14.55 9.08 -10.79
C ASP A 92 14.69 7.58 -10.49
N ARG A 93 14.76 7.18 -9.21
CA ARG A 93 15.00 5.78 -8.80
C ARG A 93 13.78 5.21 -8.10
N GLN A 94 13.63 3.89 -8.14
CA GLN A 94 12.72 3.16 -7.26
C GLN A 94 13.54 2.56 -6.12
N GLU A 95 13.10 2.77 -4.88
CA GLU A 95 13.77 2.27 -3.67
C GLU A 95 12.77 1.45 -2.85
N ARG A 96 13.26 0.37 -2.24
CA ARG A 96 12.48 -0.49 -1.36
C ARG A 96 12.53 0.00 0.07
N PHE A 97 11.37 0.09 0.71
CA PHE A 97 11.24 0.49 2.11
C PHE A 97 10.56 -0.59 2.94
N GLU A 98 11.20 -1.01 4.03
CA GLU A 98 10.65 -1.91 5.02
C GLU A 98 9.99 -1.12 6.15
N PHE A 99 8.72 -1.40 6.41
CA PHE A 99 7.99 -0.85 7.55
C PHE A 99 8.53 -1.45 8.84
N THR A 100 8.82 -0.65 9.85
CA THR A 100 9.23 -1.13 11.18
C THR A 100 8.20 -0.75 12.25
N ASP A 101 8.37 -1.28 13.44
CA ASP A 101 7.58 -0.95 14.63
C ASP A 101 8.11 0.29 15.38
N VAL A 102 9.20 0.91 14.91
CA VAL A 102 9.77 2.12 15.52
C VAL A 102 8.92 3.33 15.17
N GLN A 103 8.48 4.06 16.20
CA GLN A 103 7.71 5.30 16.07
C GLN A 103 8.62 6.52 16.29
N LEU A 104 8.52 7.50 15.39
CA LEU A 104 9.17 8.80 15.49
C LEU A 104 8.44 9.72 16.48
N TYR A 105 9.10 10.80 16.88
CA TYR A 105 8.54 11.80 17.80
C TYR A 105 7.22 12.43 17.31
N ASP A 106 7.05 12.54 15.99
CA ASP A 106 5.82 13.06 15.36
C ASP A 106 4.66 12.05 15.34
N GLY A 107 4.87 10.85 15.90
CA GLY A 107 3.87 9.79 15.98
C GLY A 107 3.78 8.92 14.73
N THR A 108 4.61 9.14 13.71
CA THR A 108 4.67 8.28 12.53
C THR A 108 5.57 7.07 12.75
N PHE A 109 5.22 5.94 12.15
CA PHE A 109 6.12 4.77 12.12
C PHE A 109 7.25 5.00 11.12
N THR A 110 8.36 4.31 11.29
CA THR A 110 9.46 4.40 10.32
C THR A 110 9.30 3.36 9.21
N ALA A 111 9.71 3.76 8.01
CA ALA A 111 9.93 2.85 6.90
C ALA A 111 11.35 3.04 6.40
N GLU A 112 12.20 2.04 6.59
CA GLU A 112 13.63 2.12 6.33
C GLU A 112 13.98 1.66 4.91
N PRO A 113 14.87 2.38 4.19
CA PRO A 113 15.32 1.92 2.89
C PRO A 113 16.16 0.65 3.02
N THR A 114 15.85 -0.37 2.24
CA THR A 114 16.58 -1.65 2.24
C THR A 114 17.73 -1.66 1.25
N ASP A 115 17.54 -1.06 0.07
CA ASP A 115 18.56 -1.05 -0.98
C ASP A 115 19.77 -0.16 -0.62
N ARG A 116 19.60 0.84 0.26
CA ARG A 116 20.65 1.79 0.65
C ARG A 116 21.73 1.17 1.55
N TYR A 117 21.44 0.06 2.22
CA TYR A 117 22.39 -0.65 3.07
C TYR A 117 23.02 -1.88 2.39
N GLU A 118 22.54 -2.30 1.21
CA GLU A 118 23.12 -3.43 0.47
C GLU A 118 24.49 -3.12 -0.16
N THR A 119 24.90 -1.85 -0.24
CA THR A 119 26.18 -1.44 -0.86
C THR A 119 27.38 -1.49 0.10
N ALA A 120 27.23 -2.01 1.32
CA ALA A 120 28.28 -1.99 2.36
C ALA A 120 28.66 -3.38 2.94
N ARG A 121 28.46 -4.48 2.20
CA ARG A 121 28.93 -5.83 2.59
C ARG A 121 29.84 -6.46 1.56
#